data_AF-A0A8T1WZH7-F1
#
_entry.id   AF-A0A8T1WZH7-F1
#
_cell.length_a   1.000
_cell.length_b   1.000
_cell.length_c   1.000
_cell.angle_alpha   90.00
_cell.angle_beta   90.00
_cell.angle_gamma   90.00
#
_symmetry.space_group_name_H-M   'P 1'
#
loop_
_entity.id
_entity.type
_entity.pdbx_description
1 polymer ?
#
loop_
_entity_poly.entity_id
_entity_poly.type
_entity_poly.pdbx_seq_one_letter_code
_entity_poly.pdbx_strand_id
1 'polypeptide(L)'
;MPRNSVLLSYTDITWNSVRYLQTCEGVRSDVTHLSLQLLPFPWFPRQHALYPTVKFPLIHRDASTVKGSPGYERLLHDFLAANAAKHSNHLFLDLHAVNDDDIAPNGQYLGFTLTPHGLIWKVNLPTANVDTLYSQWKSLPSPEVHFAVAVYPPGSWEFAAATIANDARYQGGLFALSYWLERGRKARPAGEAAKYVIGMHHALQLLIQVDAAAAITNGNWGLTYESYDMAKNTALAAMRLTTGLDLIAPLLSPLKKESRRNGASHHTLTEINELQELVQQTNEIRLMTHRRIEALVPAMKARQDRDARAFEDFAAASSLRSKKMKMKSGSKKKTRKRPKGKHTASEH
;
A
#
# COMPACT_ATOMS: atom_id res chain seq x y z
N MET A 1 -12.35 -4.45 14.56
CA MET A 1 -12.96 -5.79 14.70
C MET A 1 -14.39 -5.71 15.21
N PRO A 2 -15.36 -6.34 14.54
CA PRO A 2 -16.75 -6.49 15.02
C PRO A 2 -16.85 -7.32 16.32
N ARG A 3 -18.03 -7.35 16.95
CA ARG A 3 -18.27 -8.18 18.14
C ARG A 3 -18.16 -9.67 17.81
N ASN A 4 -17.76 -10.49 18.79
CA ASN A 4 -17.66 -11.95 18.65
C ASN A 4 -16.67 -12.41 17.55
N SER A 5 -15.60 -11.63 17.35
CA SER A 5 -14.56 -11.98 16.38
C SER A 5 -13.62 -13.05 16.89
N VAL A 6 -12.95 -13.75 15.97
CA VAL A 6 -11.82 -14.64 16.28
C VAL A 6 -10.54 -14.00 15.76
N LEU A 7 -9.56 -13.80 16.65
CA LEU A 7 -8.23 -13.30 16.33
C LEU A 7 -7.20 -14.42 16.57
N LEU A 8 -6.44 -14.74 15.53
CA LEU A 8 -5.24 -15.57 15.66
C LEU A 8 -4.02 -14.67 15.76
N SER A 9 -3.39 -14.61 16.93
CA SER A 9 -2.08 -13.96 17.06
C SER A 9 -0.95 -14.92 16.75
N TYR A 10 0.13 -14.40 16.19
CA TYR A 10 1.33 -15.19 15.91
C TYR A 10 2.50 -14.73 16.78
N THR A 11 2.64 -13.44 17.03
CA THR A 11 3.75 -12.89 17.80
C THR A 11 3.44 -12.82 19.30
N ASP A 12 4.48 -12.94 20.13
CA ASP A 12 4.36 -12.82 21.59
C ASP A 12 3.83 -11.43 22.01
N ILE A 13 4.24 -10.40 21.27
CA ILE A 13 3.84 -9.02 21.50
C ILE A 13 2.32 -8.84 21.33
N THR A 14 1.73 -9.33 20.23
CA THR A 14 0.27 -9.29 20.02
C THR A 14 -0.46 -10.21 21.00
N TRP A 15 0.10 -11.39 21.28
CA TRP A 15 -0.50 -12.36 22.19
C TRP A 15 -0.63 -11.80 23.62
N ASN A 16 0.46 -11.31 24.20
CA ASN A 16 0.45 -10.82 25.58
C ASN A 16 -0.36 -9.53 25.73
N SER A 17 -0.29 -8.61 24.75
CA SER A 17 -1.07 -7.37 24.83
C SER A 17 -2.57 -7.59 24.77
N VAL A 18 -3.05 -8.41 23.84
CA VAL A 18 -4.48 -8.70 23.75
C VAL A 18 -4.94 -9.45 25.00
N ARG A 19 -4.15 -10.42 25.49
CA ARG A 19 -4.47 -11.15 26.72
C ARG A 19 -4.53 -10.24 27.95
N TYR A 20 -3.59 -9.30 28.10
CA TYR A 20 -3.61 -8.29 29.15
C TYR A 20 -4.89 -7.44 29.06
N LEU A 21 -5.20 -6.90 27.89
CA LEU A 21 -6.39 -6.09 27.68
C LEU A 21 -7.67 -6.85 28.03
N GLN A 22 -7.78 -8.12 27.66
CA GLN A 22 -8.97 -8.93 27.93
C GLN A 22 -9.07 -9.37 29.39
N THR A 23 -7.97 -9.82 29.98
CA THR A 23 -7.97 -10.46 31.31
C THR A 23 -7.89 -9.43 32.44
N CYS A 24 -7.06 -8.40 32.27
CA CYS A 24 -6.79 -7.40 33.30
C CYS A 24 -7.69 -6.17 33.15
N GLU A 25 -7.88 -5.68 31.93
CA GLU A 25 -8.63 -4.43 31.66
C GLU A 25 -10.11 -4.68 31.27
N GLY A 26 -10.50 -5.95 31.07
CA GLY A 26 -11.85 -6.31 30.63
C GLY A 26 -12.22 -5.77 29.24
N VAL A 27 -11.24 -5.36 28.44
CA VAL A 27 -11.43 -4.77 27.11
C VAL A 27 -11.64 -5.87 26.08
N ARG A 28 -12.73 -5.78 25.32
CA ARG A 28 -13.05 -6.69 24.21
C ARG A 28 -13.03 -8.19 24.61
N SER A 29 -13.58 -8.51 25.78
CA SER A 29 -13.78 -9.90 26.24
C SER A 29 -14.70 -10.73 25.33
N ASP A 30 -15.42 -10.08 24.41
CA ASP A 30 -16.22 -10.70 23.35
C ASP A 30 -15.38 -11.30 22.21
N VAL A 31 -14.10 -10.93 22.08
CA VAL A 31 -13.23 -11.45 21.03
C VAL A 31 -12.60 -12.76 21.49
N THR A 32 -12.78 -13.82 20.71
CA THR A 32 -12.04 -15.07 20.91
C THR A 32 -10.61 -14.89 20.43
N HIS A 33 -9.64 -15.06 21.32
CA HIS A 33 -8.23 -14.87 21.03
C HIS A 33 -7.45 -16.17 21.19
N LEU A 34 -6.70 -16.54 20.15
CA LEU A 34 -5.90 -17.77 20.08
C LEU A 34 -4.49 -17.46 19.62
N SER A 35 -3.50 -18.14 20.18
CA SER A 35 -2.13 -18.11 19.67
C SER A 35 -1.94 -19.20 18.62
N LEU A 36 -1.70 -18.80 17.37
CA LEU A 36 -1.40 -19.68 16.25
C LEU A 36 -0.14 -20.50 16.49
N GLN A 37 0.86 -19.93 17.17
CA GLN A 37 2.09 -20.65 17.54
C GLN A 37 1.85 -21.79 18.54
N LEU A 38 0.81 -21.69 19.37
CA LEU A 38 0.52 -22.70 20.38
C LEU A 38 -0.39 -23.83 19.88
N LEU A 39 -1.17 -23.58 18.81
CA LEU A 39 -2.10 -24.57 18.24
C LEU A 39 -1.48 -25.96 17.97
N PRO A 40 -0.27 -26.09 17.39
CA PRO A 40 0.27 -27.41 17.05
C PRO A 40 0.85 -28.18 18.24
N PHE A 41 0.95 -27.58 19.44
CA PHE A 41 1.57 -28.25 20.58
C PHE A 41 0.70 -29.40 21.12
N PRO A 42 1.27 -30.57 21.47
CA PRO A 42 0.50 -31.75 21.90
C PRO A 42 -0.40 -31.57 23.12
N TRP A 43 -0.13 -30.56 23.96
CA TRP A 43 -0.95 -30.23 25.13
C TRP A 43 -2.11 -29.28 24.81
N PHE A 44 -2.07 -28.55 23.69
CA PHE A 44 -3.07 -27.56 23.33
C PHE A 44 -4.49 -28.13 23.15
N PRO A 45 -4.69 -29.38 22.65
CA PRO A 45 -6.01 -30.00 22.59
C PRO A 45 -6.80 -30.00 23.89
N ARG A 46 -6.11 -29.99 25.06
CA ARG A 46 -6.76 -29.92 26.37
C ARG A 46 -7.47 -28.57 26.61
N GLN A 47 -7.08 -27.53 25.88
CA GLN A 47 -7.65 -26.18 25.97
C GLN A 47 -8.83 -25.97 25.02
N HIS A 48 -9.10 -26.89 24.08
CA HIS A 48 -10.16 -26.71 23.07
C HIS A 48 -11.54 -26.45 23.69
N ALA A 49 -11.83 -27.04 24.85
CA ALA A 49 -13.09 -26.84 25.57
C ALA A 49 -13.32 -25.37 25.98
N LEU A 50 -12.26 -24.56 26.10
CA LEU A 50 -12.35 -23.12 26.38
C LEU A 50 -12.83 -22.29 25.18
N TYR A 51 -12.83 -22.88 23.98
CA TYR A 51 -13.14 -22.20 22.72
C TYR A 51 -14.32 -22.86 21.99
N PRO A 52 -15.52 -22.89 22.59
CA PRO A 52 -16.66 -23.65 22.07
C PRO A 52 -17.15 -23.15 20.70
N THR A 53 -16.79 -21.92 20.33
CA THR A 53 -17.16 -21.32 19.04
C THR A 53 -16.19 -21.69 17.92
N VAL A 54 -15.01 -22.22 18.23
CA VAL A 54 -13.93 -22.52 17.28
C VAL A 54 -13.95 -24.00 16.90
N LYS A 55 -13.80 -24.27 15.60
CA LYS A 55 -13.60 -25.61 15.08
C LYS A 55 -12.11 -25.86 14.89
N PHE A 56 -11.53 -26.77 15.68
CA PHE A 56 -10.14 -27.15 15.53
C PHE A 56 -9.99 -28.26 14.48
N PRO A 57 -9.23 -28.04 13.38
CA PRO A 57 -8.93 -29.10 12.42
C PRO A 57 -7.98 -30.14 13.02
N LEU A 58 -7.81 -31.26 12.34
CA LEU A 58 -6.77 -32.23 12.68
C LEU A 58 -5.39 -31.56 12.52
N ILE A 59 -4.56 -31.60 13.56
CA ILE A 59 -3.17 -31.13 13.49
C ILE A 59 -2.32 -32.25 12.87
N HIS A 60 -1.69 -31.95 11.74
CA HIS A 60 -0.83 -32.91 11.03
C HIS A 60 0.52 -33.07 11.72
N ARG A 61 1.19 -34.21 11.48
CA ARG A 61 2.52 -34.50 12.07
C ARG A 61 3.61 -33.54 11.61
N ASP A 62 3.46 -32.97 10.43
CA ASP A 62 4.37 -31.99 9.84
C ASP A 62 3.99 -30.54 10.18
N ALA A 63 3.02 -30.32 11.10
CA ALA A 63 2.64 -28.99 11.53
C ALA A 63 3.85 -28.22 12.07
N SER A 64 3.96 -26.96 11.65
CA SER A 64 5.13 -26.12 11.90
C SER A 64 4.69 -24.74 12.33
N THR A 65 5.49 -24.09 13.17
CA THR A 65 5.34 -22.68 13.54
C THR A 65 6.24 -21.78 12.71
N VAL A 66 7.02 -22.32 11.76
CA VAL A 66 7.91 -21.56 10.87
C VAL A 66 7.11 -21.06 9.66
N LYS A 67 6.97 -19.73 9.54
CA LYS A 67 6.29 -19.10 8.39
C LYS A 67 6.93 -19.50 7.06
N GLY A 68 6.10 -19.68 6.03
CA GLY A 68 6.53 -20.13 4.70
C GLY A 68 6.92 -21.61 4.61
N SER A 69 6.83 -22.39 5.70
CA SER A 69 6.97 -23.84 5.61
C SER A 69 5.65 -24.49 5.19
N PRO A 70 5.67 -25.59 4.40
CA PRO A 70 4.44 -26.28 3.99
C PRO A 70 3.55 -26.72 5.16
N GLY A 71 4.17 -27.08 6.29
CA GLY A 71 3.47 -27.44 7.52
C GLY A 71 2.73 -26.28 8.17
N TYR A 72 3.30 -25.07 8.13
CA TYR A 72 2.66 -23.85 8.63
C TYR A 72 1.50 -23.42 7.72
N GLU A 73 1.73 -23.43 6.40
CA GLU A 73 0.70 -23.09 5.42
C GLU A 73 -0.52 -24.01 5.53
N ARG A 74 -0.29 -25.33 5.64
CA ARG A 74 -1.38 -26.30 5.83
C ARG A 74 -2.11 -26.09 7.16
N LEU A 75 -1.38 -25.87 8.25
CA LEU A 75 -1.96 -25.59 9.57
C LEU A 75 -2.89 -24.36 9.52
N LEU A 76 -2.41 -23.25 8.96
CA LEU A 76 -3.16 -22.01 8.87
C LEU A 76 -4.35 -22.15 7.91
N HIS A 77 -4.14 -22.74 6.73
CA HIS A 77 -5.20 -23.02 5.76
C HIS A 77 -6.32 -23.85 6.38
N ASP A 78 -5.99 -25.00 6.99
CA ASP A 78 -6.99 -25.92 7.53
C ASP A 78 -7.77 -25.27 8.68
N PHE A 79 -7.11 -24.46 9.51
CA PHE A 79 -7.79 -23.72 10.56
C PHE A 79 -8.76 -22.68 9.98
N LEU A 80 -8.32 -21.88 9.01
CA LEU A 80 -9.16 -20.88 8.36
C LEU A 80 -10.34 -21.55 7.66
N ALA A 81 -10.10 -22.61 6.89
CA ALA A 81 -11.14 -23.35 6.17
C ALA A 81 -12.18 -23.96 7.12
N ALA A 82 -11.75 -24.52 8.25
CA ALA A 82 -12.64 -25.07 9.26
C ALA A 82 -13.56 -24.03 9.91
N ASN A 83 -13.13 -22.76 9.95
CA ASN A 83 -13.83 -21.69 10.67
C ASN A 83 -14.49 -20.65 9.76
N ALA A 84 -14.13 -20.60 8.48
CA ALA A 84 -14.55 -19.56 7.53
C ALA A 84 -16.08 -19.51 7.33
N ALA A 85 -16.76 -20.64 7.28
CA ALA A 85 -18.22 -20.65 7.11
C ALA A 85 -18.96 -20.09 8.33
N LYS A 86 -18.47 -20.36 9.54
CA LYS A 86 -19.10 -19.94 10.79
C LYS A 86 -18.79 -18.49 11.14
N HIS A 87 -17.55 -18.09 10.94
CA HIS A 87 -17.04 -16.79 11.38
C HIS A 87 -16.93 -15.78 10.24
N SER A 88 -16.93 -16.22 8.97
CA SER A 88 -16.97 -15.37 7.77
C SER A 88 -16.14 -14.08 7.90
N ASN A 89 -16.80 -12.92 8.02
CA ASN A 89 -16.20 -11.59 8.12
C ASN A 89 -15.66 -11.23 9.52
N HIS A 90 -15.59 -12.19 10.44
CA HIS A 90 -15.16 -12.07 11.83
C HIS A 90 -13.85 -12.83 12.12
N LEU A 91 -13.18 -13.36 11.10
CA LEU A 91 -11.85 -13.98 11.22
C LEU A 91 -10.75 -12.95 10.96
N PHE A 92 -9.80 -12.88 11.89
CA PHE A 92 -8.66 -11.98 11.80
C PHE A 92 -7.35 -12.71 12.13
N LEU A 93 -6.27 -12.26 11.49
CA LEU A 93 -4.92 -12.74 11.72
C LEU A 93 -4.04 -11.58 12.14
N ASP A 94 -3.15 -11.81 13.09
CA ASP A 94 -2.00 -10.94 13.31
C ASP A 94 -1.24 -10.71 11.99
N LEU A 95 -0.80 -9.48 11.78
CA LEU A 95 -0.09 -9.07 10.58
C LEU A 95 1.10 -10.00 10.30
N HIS A 96 1.87 -10.29 11.35
CA HIS A 96 3.07 -11.11 11.25
C HIS A 96 2.80 -12.61 11.25
N ALA A 97 1.53 -13.05 11.27
CA ALA A 97 1.14 -14.44 11.00
C ALA A 97 1.21 -14.78 9.49
N VAL A 98 1.42 -13.80 8.64
CA VAL A 98 1.49 -13.99 7.19
C VAL A 98 2.94 -13.92 6.75
N ASN A 99 3.28 -14.74 5.76
CA ASN A 99 4.51 -14.52 4.99
C ASN A 99 4.14 -13.64 3.80
N ASP A 100 4.63 -12.40 3.80
CA ASP A 100 4.14 -11.39 2.87
C ASP A 100 4.54 -11.67 1.42
N ASP A 101 5.65 -12.40 1.23
CA ASP A 101 6.11 -12.87 -0.08
C ASP A 101 5.11 -13.82 -0.77
N ASP A 102 4.27 -14.49 0.02
CA ASP A 102 3.25 -15.42 -0.46
C ASP A 102 1.90 -14.73 -0.71
N ILE A 103 1.78 -13.43 -0.40
CA ILE A 103 0.57 -12.65 -0.71
C ILE A 103 0.58 -12.30 -2.20
N ALA A 104 -0.24 -13.02 -2.96
CA ALA A 104 -0.49 -12.74 -4.36
C ALA A 104 -1.35 -11.47 -4.56
N PRO A 105 -1.42 -10.92 -5.79
CA PRO A 105 -2.13 -9.68 -6.07
C PRO A 105 -3.55 -9.62 -5.52
N ASN A 106 -3.98 -8.45 -5.07
CA ASN A 106 -5.27 -8.22 -4.38
C ASN A 106 -5.43 -8.98 -3.06
N GLY A 107 -4.33 -9.36 -2.40
CA GLY A 107 -4.36 -9.98 -1.08
C GLY A 107 -4.68 -11.47 -1.09
N GLN A 108 -4.52 -12.16 -2.23
CA GLN A 108 -4.77 -13.60 -2.31
C GLN A 108 -3.71 -14.35 -1.51
N TYR A 109 -4.12 -15.18 -0.56
CA TYR A 109 -3.22 -15.91 0.33
C TYR A 109 -3.88 -17.20 0.80
N LEU A 110 -3.23 -18.35 0.57
CA LEU A 110 -3.71 -19.69 0.97
C LEU A 110 -5.19 -19.94 0.65
N GLY A 111 -5.66 -19.56 -0.54
CA GLY A 111 -7.06 -19.75 -0.93
C GLY A 111 -8.06 -18.82 -0.25
N PHE A 112 -7.60 -17.76 0.42
CA PHE A 112 -8.40 -16.69 0.99
C PHE A 112 -8.00 -15.32 0.43
N THR A 113 -8.78 -14.29 0.75
CA THR A 113 -8.41 -12.90 0.44
C THR A 113 -8.19 -12.12 1.73
N LEU A 114 -6.97 -11.64 1.94
CA LEU A 114 -6.60 -10.80 3.07
C LEU A 114 -6.78 -9.34 2.72
N THR A 115 -7.42 -8.59 3.62
CA THR A 115 -7.52 -7.13 3.55
C THR A 115 -6.95 -6.54 4.84
N PRO A 116 -6.10 -5.49 4.77
CA PRO A 116 -5.62 -4.84 5.98
C PRO A 116 -6.79 -4.34 6.84
N HIS A 117 -6.67 -4.39 8.16
CA HIS A 117 -7.73 -3.94 9.09
C HIS A 117 -7.15 -3.39 10.38
N GLY A 118 -6.52 -2.21 10.31
CA GLY A 118 -5.71 -1.70 11.41
C GLY A 118 -4.43 -2.51 11.51
N LEU A 119 -4.10 -3.03 12.70
CA LEU A 119 -2.87 -3.78 12.99
C LEU A 119 -2.92 -5.27 12.62
N ILE A 120 -3.97 -5.71 11.94
CA ILE A 120 -4.27 -7.11 11.67
C ILE A 120 -4.79 -7.29 10.25
N TRP A 121 -4.76 -8.50 9.74
CA TRP A 121 -5.45 -8.91 8.53
C TRP A 121 -6.89 -9.32 8.85
N LYS A 122 -7.84 -8.85 8.04
CA LYS A 122 -9.16 -9.47 7.95
C LYS A 122 -9.13 -10.56 6.88
N VAL A 123 -9.59 -11.75 7.24
CA VAL A 123 -9.72 -12.89 6.32
C VAL A 123 -11.08 -12.80 5.63
N ASN A 124 -11.09 -12.86 4.31
CA ASN A 124 -12.30 -12.90 3.50
C ASN A 124 -12.34 -14.19 2.67
N LEU A 125 -13.55 -14.63 2.37
CA LEU A 125 -13.77 -15.80 1.52
C LEU A 125 -13.19 -15.56 0.11
N PRO A 126 -12.69 -16.62 -0.57
CA PRO A 126 -12.06 -16.50 -1.89
C PRO A 126 -12.95 -15.90 -2.97
N THR A 127 -14.27 -16.04 -2.84
CA THR A 127 -15.25 -15.53 -3.81
C THR A 127 -15.58 -14.05 -3.60
N ALA A 128 -14.94 -13.38 -2.64
CA ALA A 128 -15.22 -11.98 -2.34
C ALA A 128 -14.83 -11.06 -3.50
N ASN A 129 -15.70 -10.09 -3.79
CA ASN A 129 -15.46 -9.12 -4.84
C ASN A 129 -14.37 -8.12 -4.40
N VAL A 130 -13.24 -8.10 -5.11
CA VAL A 130 -12.07 -7.28 -4.79
C VAL A 130 -12.40 -5.78 -4.74
N ASP A 131 -13.26 -5.27 -5.64
CA ASP A 131 -13.65 -3.86 -5.62
C ASP A 131 -14.41 -3.50 -4.34
N THR A 132 -15.30 -4.39 -3.91
CA THR A 132 -16.06 -4.22 -2.67
C THR A 132 -15.13 -4.25 -1.46
N LEU A 133 -14.17 -5.18 -1.43
CA LEU A 133 -13.17 -5.26 -0.36
C LEU A 133 -12.30 -3.99 -0.29
N TYR A 134 -11.84 -3.49 -1.44
CA TYR A 134 -11.06 -2.26 -1.51
C TYR A 134 -11.86 -1.05 -1.01
N SER A 135 -13.12 -0.90 -1.45
CA SER A 135 -13.99 0.18 -0.99
C SER A 135 -14.27 0.10 0.51
N GLN A 136 -14.51 -1.10 1.04
CA GLN A 136 -14.68 -1.31 2.48
C GLN A 136 -13.42 -0.93 3.25
N TRP A 137 -12.26 -1.40 2.81
CA TRP A 137 -10.98 -1.05 3.43
C TRP A 137 -10.72 0.46 3.41
N LYS A 138 -10.91 1.11 2.26
CA LYS A 138 -10.71 2.56 2.10
C LYS A 138 -11.65 3.38 3.00
N SER A 139 -12.80 2.84 3.36
CA SER A 139 -13.76 3.48 4.27
C SER A 139 -13.41 3.32 5.75
N LEU A 140 -12.46 2.45 6.10
CA LEU A 140 -12.01 2.31 7.47
C LEU A 140 -11.23 3.57 7.88
N PRO A 141 -11.44 4.08 9.10
CA PRO A 141 -10.64 5.17 9.60
C PRO A 141 -9.18 4.73 9.67
N SER A 142 -8.28 5.57 9.14
CA SER A 142 -6.85 5.40 9.38
C SER A 142 -6.60 5.43 10.89
N PRO A 143 -5.69 4.59 11.42
CA PRO A 143 -5.28 4.71 12.81
C PRO A 143 -4.80 6.14 13.10
N GLU A 144 -5.37 6.80 14.10
CA GLU A 144 -4.99 8.18 14.45
C GLU A 144 -3.55 8.25 14.96
N VAL A 145 -3.06 7.17 15.55
CA VAL A 145 -1.78 7.14 16.25
C VAL A 145 -0.63 6.91 15.28
N HIS A 146 0.24 7.90 15.19
CA HIS A 146 1.50 7.85 14.46
C HIS A 146 2.62 7.54 15.46
N PHE A 147 3.20 6.35 15.37
CA PHE A 147 4.36 6.01 16.21
C PHE A 147 5.64 6.33 15.45
N ALA A 148 6.25 7.45 15.79
CA ALA A 148 7.61 7.74 15.35
C ALA A 148 8.56 6.80 16.09
N VAL A 149 9.03 5.75 15.41
CA VAL A 149 9.92 4.73 15.97
C VAL A 149 11.18 5.36 16.58
N ALA A 150 11.60 6.50 16.02
CA ALA A 150 12.68 7.36 16.47
C ALA A 150 12.67 7.71 17.98
N VAL A 151 11.48 7.73 18.60
CA VAL A 151 11.30 8.13 20.00
C VAL A 151 11.61 6.99 20.97
N TYR A 152 11.66 5.75 20.47
CA TYR A 152 11.83 4.55 21.29
C TYR A 152 13.21 3.92 21.10
N PRO A 153 13.86 3.46 22.19
CA PRO A 153 15.11 2.73 22.08
C PRO A 153 14.96 1.44 21.27
N PRO A 154 15.88 1.13 20.34
CA PRO A 154 15.86 -0.15 19.63
C PRO A 154 15.89 -1.33 20.59
N GLY A 155 15.04 -2.33 20.32
CA GLY A 155 14.88 -3.51 21.17
C GLY A 155 13.92 -3.33 22.35
N SER A 156 13.39 -2.12 22.59
CA SER A 156 12.31 -1.93 23.56
C SER A 156 10.98 -2.49 23.03
N TRP A 157 10.06 -2.79 23.95
CA TRP A 157 8.69 -3.21 23.60
C TRP A 157 7.97 -2.12 22.76
N GLU A 158 8.17 -0.84 23.09
CA GLU A 158 7.56 0.28 22.37
C GLU A 158 8.11 0.42 20.95
N PHE A 159 9.40 0.20 20.75
CA PHE A 159 10.01 0.15 19.42
C PHE A 159 9.38 -0.96 18.57
N ALA A 160 9.22 -2.16 19.14
CA ALA A 160 8.61 -3.28 18.45
C ALA A 160 7.12 -3.00 18.12
N ALA A 161 6.35 -2.46 19.07
CA ALA A 161 4.96 -2.07 18.85
C ALA A 161 4.81 -0.99 17.76
N ALA A 162 5.69 0.02 17.78
CA ALA A 162 5.74 1.07 16.76
C ALA A 162 6.09 0.51 15.37
N THR A 163 7.01 -0.46 15.32
CA THR A 163 7.39 -1.16 14.08
C THR A 163 6.20 -1.92 13.49
N ILE A 164 5.45 -2.67 14.32
CA ILE A 164 4.24 -3.39 13.88
C ILE A 164 3.18 -2.42 13.35
N ALA A 165 3.01 -1.27 14.01
CA ALA A 165 2.08 -0.25 13.53
C ALA A 165 2.48 0.32 12.17
N ASN A 166 3.78 0.55 11.94
CA ASN A 166 4.27 1.00 10.65
C ASN A 166 4.16 -0.10 9.58
N ASP A 167 4.44 -1.35 9.92
CA ASP A 167 4.26 -2.50 9.02
C ASP A 167 2.81 -2.60 8.54
N ALA A 168 1.84 -2.43 9.44
CA ALA A 168 0.42 -2.45 9.11
C ALA A 168 0.03 -1.33 8.13
N ARG A 169 0.60 -0.13 8.30
CA ARG A 169 0.40 0.98 7.37
C ARG A 169 1.06 0.72 6.02
N TYR A 170 2.26 0.13 6.03
CA TYR A 170 2.95 -0.25 4.80
C TYR A 170 2.11 -1.25 4.01
N GLN A 171 1.58 -2.28 4.68
CA GLN A 171 0.70 -3.26 4.07
C GLN A 171 -0.60 -2.65 3.54
N GLY A 172 -1.13 -1.61 4.19
CA GLY A 172 -2.19 -0.77 3.62
C GLY A 172 -1.79 -0.09 2.30
N GLY A 173 -0.59 0.48 2.25
CA GLY A 173 -0.02 1.06 1.03
C GLY A 173 0.19 0.04 -0.09
N LEU A 174 0.73 -1.15 0.23
CA LEU A 174 0.92 -2.25 -0.71
C LEU A 174 -0.40 -2.81 -1.24
N PHE A 175 -1.41 -2.96 -0.37
CA PHE A 175 -2.75 -3.38 -0.77
C PHE A 175 -3.36 -2.40 -1.77
N ALA A 176 -3.26 -1.08 -1.51
CA ALA A 176 -3.72 -0.07 -2.46
C ALA A 176 -2.94 -0.07 -3.77
N LEU A 177 -1.61 -0.19 -3.70
CA LEU A 177 -0.76 -0.24 -4.89
C LEU A 177 -1.10 -1.47 -5.75
N SER A 178 -1.20 -2.65 -5.16
CA SER A 178 -1.54 -3.91 -5.83
C SER A 178 -2.89 -3.82 -6.53
N TYR A 179 -3.92 -3.33 -5.83
CA TYR A 179 -5.25 -3.13 -6.36
C TYR A 179 -5.27 -2.26 -7.63
N TRP A 180 -4.61 -1.10 -7.58
CA TRP A 180 -4.61 -0.18 -8.71
C TRP A 180 -3.71 -0.64 -9.85
N LEU A 181 -2.60 -1.35 -9.57
CA LEU A 181 -1.80 -1.98 -10.62
C LEU A 181 -2.61 -3.00 -11.42
N GLU A 182 -3.40 -3.85 -10.76
CA GLU A 182 -4.26 -4.81 -11.43
C GLU A 182 -5.42 -4.15 -12.18
N ARG A 183 -6.08 -3.15 -11.58
CA ARG A 183 -7.16 -2.40 -12.22
C ARG A 183 -6.67 -1.60 -13.43
N GLY A 184 -5.47 -1.03 -13.36
CA GLY A 184 -4.83 -0.27 -14.43
C GLY A 184 -4.62 -1.07 -15.71
N ARG A 185 -4.44 -2.41 -15.61
CA ARG A 185 -4.36 -3.30 -16.79
C ARG A 185 -5.67 -3.37 -17.58
N LYS A 186 -6.80 -3.06 -16.94
CA LYS A 186 -8.15 -3.15 -17.51
C LYS A 186 -8.80 -1.78 -17.75
N ALA A 187 -8.21 -0.69 -17.25
CA ALA A 187 -8.74 0.66 -17.36
C ALA A 187 -8.71 1.14 -18.83
N ARG A 188 -9.86 1.09 -19.50
CA ARG A 188 -10.02 1.62 -20.87
C ARG A 188 -10.84 2.92 -20.93
N PRO A 189 -11.99 3.05 -20.25
CA PRO A 189 -12.75 4.30 -20.27
C PRO A 189 -12.01 5.44 -19.57
N ALA A 190 -12.18 6.67 -20.05
CA ALA A 190 -11.55 7.86 -19.46
C ALA A 190 -11.89 8.04 -17.96
N GLY A 191 -13.12 7.70 -17.55
CA GLY A 191 -13.51 7.72 -16.14
C GLY A 191 -12.75 6.71 -15.27
N GLU A 192 -12.45 5.52 -15.80
CA GLU A 192 -11.64 4.52 -15.08
C GLU A 192 -10.17 4.91 -15.04
N ALA A 193 -9.66 5.57 -16.09
CA ALA A 193 -8.31 6.16 -16.07
C ALA A 193 -8.19 7.28 -15.02
N ALA A 194 -9.22 8.12 -14.85
CA ALA A 194 -9.27 9.13 -13.81
C ALA A 194 -9.21 8.51 -12.40
N LYS A 195 -10.05 7.49 -12.15
CA LYS A 195 -10.03 6.73 -10.89
C LYS A 195 -8.68 6.08 -10.63
N TYR A 196 -8.05 5.50 -11.66
CA TYR A 196 -6.71 4.93 -11.56
C TYR A 196 -5.67 5.97 -11.13
N VAL A 197 -5.68 7.17 -11.70
CA VAL A 197 -4.73 8.24 -11.34
C VAL A 197 -4.91 8.67 -9.88
N ILE A 198 -6.14 8.93 -9.45
CA ILE A 198 -6.45 9.29 -8.06
C ILE A 198 -6.07 8.15 -7.11
N GLY A 199 -6.38 6.91 -7.50
CA GLY A 199 -6.02 5.70 -6.77
C GLY A 199 -4.53 5.51 -6.57
N MET A 200 -3.74 5.68 -7.63
CA MET A 200 -2.27 5.62 -7.57
C MET A 200 -1.68 6.78 -6.79
N HIS A 201 -2.29 7.97 -6.85
CA HIS A 201 -1.90 9.09 -6.01
C HIS A 201 -2.09 8.75 -4.53
N HIS A 202 -3.26 8.21 -4.16
CA HIS A 202 -3.54 7.76 -2.80
C HIS A 202 -2.56 6.67 -2.33
N ALA A 203 -2.28 5.66 -3.15
CA ALA A 203 -1.29 4.63 -2.83
C ALA A 203 0.12 5.21 -2.60
N LEU A 204 0.54 6.16 -3.44
CA LEU A 204 1.81 6.88 -3.26
C LEU A 204 1.85 7.66 -1.95
N GLN A 205 0.77 8.36 -1.59
CA GLN A 205 0.71 9.13 -0.33
C GLN A 205 0.84 8.22 0.89
N LEU A 206 0.14 7.08 0.89
CA LEU A 206 0.27 6.09 1.97
C LEU A 206 1.72 5.62 2.13
N LEU A 207 2.39 5.27 1.02
CA LEU A 207 3.77 4.80 1.06
C LEU A 207 4.76 5.89 1.52
N ILE A 208 4.60 7.13 1.04
CA ILE A 208 5.43 8.27 1.49
C ILE A 208 5.26 8.54 2.99
N GLN A 209 4.04 8.45 3.51
CA GLN A 209 3.80 8.64 4.95
C GLN A 209 4.50 7.58 5.78
N VAL A 210 4.52 6.33 5.31
CA VAL A 210 5.24 5.26 6.02
C VAL A 210 6.74 5.44 5.89
N ASP A 211 7.26 5.75 4.71
CA ASP A 211 8.69 6.06 4.49
C ASP A 211 9.17 7.17 5.46
N ALA A 212 8.38 8.23 5.63
CA ALA A 212 8.67 9.30 6.58
C ALA A 212 8.61 8.85 8.06
N ALA A 213 7.67 7.95 8.42
CA ALA A 213 7.52 7.45 9.79
C ALA A 213 8.55 6.37 10.17
N ALA A 214 9.00 5.59 9.19
CA ALA A 214 10.02 4.55 9.32
C ALA A 214 11.45 5.10 9.20
N ALA A 215 11.59 6.37 8.79
CA ALA A 215 12.86 7.01 8.49
C ALA A 215 13.85 6.86 9.64
N ILE A 216 15.08 6.53 9.24
CA ILE A 216 16.18 6.15 10.11
C ILE A 216 16.50 7.29 11.09
N THR A 217 16.28 7.04 12.38
CA THR A 217 16.83 7.88 13.44
C THR A 217 17.87 7.04 14.18
N ASN A 218 19.10 7.52 14.28
CA ASN A 218 20.23 6.82 14.91
C ASN A 218 20.54 5.43 14.32
N GLY A 219 20.30 5.21 13.03
CA GLY A 219 20.62 3.95 12.35
C GLY A 219 19.53 2.87 12.42
N ASN A 220 18.39 3.15 13.07
CA ASN A 220 17.34 2.15 13.28
C ASN A 220 16.17 2.36 12.32
N TRP A 221 15.85 1.30 11.61
CA TRP A 221 14.79 1.24 10.62
C TRP A 221 13.48 0.77 11.27
N GLY A 222 12.39 1.51 11.04
CA GLY A 222 11.12 1.34 11.75
C GLY A 222 10.12 0.40 11.09
N LEU A 223 10.60 -0.55 10.28
CA LEU A 223 9.81 -1.58 9.61
C LEU A 223 10.53 -2.92 9.70
N THR A 224 9.78 -4.03 9.63
CA THR A 224 10.37 -5.36 9.47
C THR A 224 10.82 -5.65 8.03
N TYR A 225 10.25 -4.95 7.05
CA TYR A 225 10.61 -5.02 5.64
C TYR A 225 11.94 -4.33 5.36
N GLU A 226 12.62 -4.64 4.25
CA GLU A 226 13.83 -3.89 3.90
C GLU A 226 13.50 -2.46 3.42
N SER A 227 14.37 -1.51 3.74
CA SER A 227 14.27 -0.14 3.21
C SER A 227 14.32 -0.09 1.68
N TYR A 228 15.00 -1.06 1.07
CA TYR A 228 15.01 -1.26 -0.38
C TYR A 228 13.61 -1.50 -0.94
N ASP A 229 12.81 -2.38 -0.33
CA ASP A 229 11.47 -2.72 -0.82
C ASP A 229 10.51 -1.54 -0.69
N MET A 230 10.59 -0.82 0.44
CA MET A 230 9.83 0.42 0.65
C MET A 230 10.16 1.44 -0.44
N ALA A 231 11.45 1.68 -0.69
CA ALA A 231 11.89 2.62 -1.71
C ALA A 231 11.44 2.19 -3.12
N LYS A 232 11.53 0.90 -3.44
CA LYS A 232 11.09 0.33 -4.71
C LYS A 232 9.59 0.49 -4.93
N ASN A 233 8.77 0.12 -3.96
CA ASN A 233 7.32 0.21 -4.07
C ASN A 233 6.84 1.67 -4.13
N THR A 234 7.46 2.57 -3.36
CA THR A 234 7.18 4.01 -3.43
C THR A 234 7.55 4.59 -4.81
N ALA A 235 8.72 4.23 -5.34
CA ALA A 235 9.15 4.67 -6.66
C ALA A 235 8.27 4.09 -7.78
N LEU A 236 7.82 2.84 -7.67
CA LEU A 236 6.87 2.22 -8.60
C LEU A 236 5.54 2.98 -8.61
N ALA A 237 4.97 3.29 -7.45
CA ALA A 237 3.74 4.08 -7.34
C ALA A 237 3.90 5.46 -7.99
N ALA A 238 5.01 6.16 -7.73
CA ALA A 238 5.30 7.48 -8.30
C ALA A 238 5.49 7.45 -9.83
N MET A 239 6.19 6.43 -10.34
CA MET A 239 6.38 6.18 -11.76
C MET A 239 5.04 6.01 -12.47
N ARG A 240 4.18 5.15 -11.93
CA ARG A 240 2.87 4.83 -12.48
C ARG A 240 1.89 6.00 -12.39
N LEU A 241 1.91 6.77 -11.31
CA LEU A 241 1.15 8.01 -11.18
C LEU A 241 1.55 9.01 -12.27
N THR A 242 2.85 9.22 -12.47
CA THR A 242 3.36 10.15 -13.50
C THR A 242 2.92 9.73 -14.90
N THR A 243 3.01 8.44 -15.23
CA THR A 243 2.50 7.91 -16.50
C THR A 243 0.99 8.12 -16.64
N GLY A 244 0.22 7.87 -15.57
CA GLY A 244 -1.22 8.09 -15.57
C GLY A 244 -1.60 9.55 -15.79
N LEU A 245 -0.89 10.49 -15.15
CA LEU A 245 -1.09 11.93 -15.32
C LEU A 245 -0.84 12.38 -16.77
N ASP A 246 0.19 11.84 -17.41
CA ASP A 246 0.46 12.12 -18.82
C ASP A 246 -0.66 11.63 -19.76
N LEU A 247 -1.29 10.50 -19.41
CA LEU A 247 -2.40 9.93 -20.19
C LEU A 247 -3.72 10.69 -19.96
N ILE A 248 -3.98 11.15 -18.75
CA ILE A 248 -5.26 11.78 -18.39
C ILE A 248 -5.31 13.28 -18.70
N ALA A 249 -4.16 13.97 -18.74
CA ALA A 249 -4.08 15.40 -19.04
C ALA A 249 -4.87 15.85 -20.29
N PRO A 250 -4.78 15.16 -21.46
CA PRO A 250 -5.58 15.53 -22.63
C PRO A 250 -7.08 15.22 -22.48
N LEU A 251 -7.46 14.30 -21.58
CA LEU A 251 -8.83 13.84 -21.38
C LEU A 251 -9.59 14.65 -20.31
N LEU A 252 -8.89 15.45 -19.50
CA LEU A 252 -9.48 16.19 -18.39
C LEU A 252 -10.54 17.21 -18.84
N SER A 253 -10.29 17.94 -19.93
CA SER A 253 -11.26 18.91 -20.46
C SER A 253 -12.55 18.24 -20.98
N PRO A 254 -12.48 17.15 -21.79
CA PRO A 254 -13.64 16.33 -22.12
C PRO A 254 -14.41 15.80 -20.91
N LEU A 255 -13.71 15.18 -19.94
CA LEU A 255 -14.32 14.61 -18.73
C LEU A 255 -15.11 15.66 -17.93
N LYS A 256 -14.55 16.86 -17.76
CA LYS A 256 -15.22 17.95 -17.06
C LYS A 256 -16.49 18.43 -17.77
N LYS A 257 -16.48 18.46 -19.10
CA LYS A 257 -17.65 18.85 -19.90
C LYS A 257 -18.76 17.80 -19.83
N GLU A 258 -18.40 16.52 -19.92
CA GLU A 258 -19.32 15.39 -19.82
C GLU A 258 -19.97 15.32 -18.43
N SER A 259 -19.15 15.43 -17.38
CA SER A 259 -19.60 15.49 -15.98
C SER A 259 -20.61 16.63 -15.74
N ARG A 260 -20.36 17.83 -16.28
CA ARG A 260 -21.32 18.95 -16.19
C ARG A 260 -22.62 18.70 -16.94
N ARG A 261 -22.57 18.07 -18.12
CA ARG A 261 -23.75 17.77 -18.93
C ARG A 261 -24.65 16.72 -18.28
N ASN A 262 -24.05 15.75 -17.58
CA ASN A 262 -24.77 14.63 -16.99
C ASN A 262 -25.21 14.90 -15.53
N GLY A 263 -25.09 16.14 -15.03
CA GLY A 263 -25.49 16.47 -13.66
C GLY A 263 -24.67 15.72 -12.60
N ALA A 264 -23.35 15.71 -12.74
CA ALA A 264 -22.48 14.91 -11.88
C ALA A 264 -22.65 15.19 -10.38
N SER A 265 -22.50 14.12 -9.59
CA SER A 265 -22.53 14.19 -8.13
C SER A 265 -21.43 15.11 -7.59
N HIS A 266 -21.64 15.64 -6.37
CA HIS A 266 -20.63 16.41 -5.65
C HIS A 266 -19.30 15.65 -5.56
N HIS A 267 -19.34 14.35 -5.26
CA HIS A 267 -18.15 13.50 -5.17
C HIS A 267 -17.36 13.47 -6.48
N THR A 268 -18.03 13.28 -7.61
CA THR A 268 -17.41 13.28 -8.95
C THR A 268 -16.76 14.63 -9.27
N LEU A 269 -17.35 15.74 -8.84
CA LEU A 269 -16.77 17.07 -9.03
C LEU A 269 -15.51 17.26 -8.18
N THR A 270 -15.50 16.77 -6.95
CA THR A 270 -14.31 16.75 -6.09
C THR A 270 -13.17 15.97 -6.73
N GLU A 271 -13.43 14.76 -7.23
CA GLU A 271 -12.43 13.93 -7.93
C GLU A 271 -11.86 14.61 -9.17
N ILE A 272 -12.69 15.29 -9.97
CA ILE A 272 -12.22 16.04 -11.16
C ILE A 272 -11.33 17.23 -10.76
N ASN A 273 -11.65 17.90 -9.65
CA ASN A 273 -10.83 19.02 -9.16
C ASN A 273 -9.48 18.52 -8.64
N GLU A 274 -9.46 17.45 -7.84
CA GLU A 274 -8.22 16.80 -7.39
C GLU A 274 -7.34 16.40 -8.58
N LEU A 275 -7.94 15.76 -9.59
CA LEU A 275 -7.23 15.37 -10.81
C LEU A 275 -6.66 16.59 -11.56
N GLN A 276 -7.38 17.71 -11.58
CA GLN A 276 -6.91 18.95 -12.18
C GLN A 276 -5.68 19.51 -11.45
N GLU A 277 -5.69 19.49 -10.12
CA GLU A 277 -4.55 19.92 -9.29
C GLU A 277 -3.32 19.03 -9.54
N LEU A 278 -3.50 17.70 -9.59
CA LEU A 278 -2.42 16.77 -9.90
C LEU A 278 -1.83 16.97 -11.30
N VAL A 279 -2.68 17.26 -12.30
CA VAL A 279 -2.23 17.57 -13.66
C VAL A 279 -1.41 18.87 -13.68
N GLN A 280 -1.78 19.88 -12.89
CA GLN A 280 -1.00 21.12 -12.75
C GLN A 280 0.37 20.87 -12.12
N GLN A 281 0.46 19.96 -11.15
CA GLN A 281 1.68 19.60 -10.43
C GLN A 281 2.53 18.51 -11.14
N THR A 282 2.11 18.03 -12.31
CA THR A 282 2.74 16.85 -12.97
C THR A 282 4.25 17.00 -13.19
N ASN A 283 4.75 18.21 -13.46
CA ASN A 283 6.19 18.41 -13.66
C ASN A 283 6.99 18.24 -12.36
N GLU A 284 6.45 18.71 -11.24
CA GLU A 284 7.09 18.58 -9.92
C GLU A 284 7.05 17.12 -9.47
N ILE A 285 5.90 16.46 -9.61
CA ILE A 285 5.73 15.02 -9.34
C ILE A 285 6.72 14.20 -10.17
N ARG A 286 6.86 14.51 -11.48
CA ARG A 286 7.83 13.83 -12.35
C ARG A 286 9.27 14.03 -11.90
N LEU A 287 9.64 15.26 -11.51
CA LEU A 287 11.00 15.55 -11.04
C LEU A 287 11.33 14.77 -9.77
N MET A 288 10.40 14.72 -8.81
CA MET A 288 10.57 13.95 -7.58
C MET A 288 10.63 12.44 -7.86
N THR A 289 9.80 11.96 -8.79
CA THR A 289 9.84 10.56 -9.27
C THR A 289 11.20 10.22 -9.87
N HIS A 290 11.75 11.09 -10.72
CA HIS A 290 13.06 10.89 -11.34
C HIS A 290 14.17 10.77 -10.29
N ARG A 291 14.20 11.67 -9.31
CA ARG A 291 15.19 11.63 -8.21
C ARG A 291 15.10 10.33 -7.42
N ARG A 292 13.89 9.85 -7.10
CA ARG A 292 13.68 8.57 -6.42
C ARG A 292 14.22 7.40 -7.22
N ILE A 293 13.96 7.38 -8.53
CA ILE A 293 14.44 6.32 -9.43
C ILE A 293 15.96 6.37 -9.57
N GLU A 294 16.55 7.54 -9.80
CA GLU A 294 18.01 7.71 -9.92
C GLU A 294 18.76 7.20 -8.69
N ALA A 295 18.23 7.48 -7.49
CA ALA A 295 18.82 7.01 -6.25
C ALA A 295 18.69 5.47 -6.07
N LEU A 296 17.62 4.88 -6.60
CA LEU A 296 17.30 3.45 -6.41
C LEU A 296 17.98 2.52 -7.42
N VAL A 297 18.09 2.93 -8.69
CA VAL A 297 18.60 2.09 -9.80
C VAL A 297 19.95 1.41 -9.51
N PRO A 298 20.97 2.07 -8.91
CA PRO A 298 22.22 1.40 -8.58
C PRO A 298 22.03 0.18 -7.68
N ALA A 299 21.21 0.31 -6.63
CA ALA A 299 20.88 -0.79 -5.72
C ALA A 299 20.08 -1.90 -6.42
N MET A 300 19.16 -1.53 -7.32
CA MET A 300 18.42 -2.52 -8.12
C MET A 300 19.36 -3.37 -8.99
N LYS A 301 20.35 -2.74 -9.65
CA LYS A 301 21.33 -3.46 -10.46
C LYS A 301 22.22 -4.38 -9.65
N ALA A 302 22.70 -3.90 -8.50
CA ALA A 302 23.51 -4.71 -7.59
C ALA A 302 22.78 -5.97 -7.13
N ARG A 303 21.45 -5.87 -6.94
CA ARG A 303 20.57 -6.99 -6.56
C ARG A 303 20.05 -7.82 -7.75
N GLN A 304 20.44 -7.48 -8.99
CA GLN A 304 19.90 -8.10 -10.21
C GLN A 304 18.37 -8.07 -10.28
N ASP A 305 17.76 -6.98 -9.80
CA ASP A 305 16.31 -6.85 -9.76
C ASP A 305 15.72 -6.83 -11.18
N ARG A 306 14.74 -7.68 -11.42
CA ARG A 306 14.09 -7.85 -12.73
C ARG A 306 13.44 -6.58 -13.27
N ASP A 307 13.07 -5.65 -12.38
CA ASP A 307 12.37 -4.41 -12.74
C ASP A 307 13.36 -3.27 -13.03
N ALA A 308 14.67 -3.44 -12.79
CA ALA A 308 15.68 -2.39 -12.93
C ALA A 308 15.61 -1.69 -14.31
N ARG A 309 15.47 -2.48 -15.38
CA ARG A 309 15.38 -1.97 -16.75
C ARG A 309 14.16 -1.07 -16.98
N ALA A 310 13.01 -1.44 -16.43
CA ALA A 310 11.80 -0.64 -16.57
C ALA A 310 11.93 0.74 -15.91
N PHE A 311 12.64 0.81 -14.78
CA PHE A 311 12.94 2.05 -14.07
C PHE A 311 13.93 2.92 -14.86
N GLU A 312 14.96 2.32 -15.45
CA GLU A 312 15.91 3.02 -16.32
C GLU A 312 15.24 3.61 -17.56
N ASP A 313 14.41 2.82 -18.24
CA ASP A 313 13.70 3.24 -19.45
C ASP A 313 12.80 4.46 -19.14
N PHE A 314 12.13 4.45 -17.98
CA PHE A 314 11.32 5.58 -17.53
C PHE A 314 12.16 6.84 -17.25
N ALA A 315 13.31 6.70 -16.57
CA ALA A 315 14.20 7.82 -16.29
C ALA A 315 14.75 8.44 -17.59
N ALA A 316 15.18 7.60 -18.54
CA ALA A 316 15.66 8.03 -19.85
C ALA A 316 14.59 8.80 -20.65
N ALA A 317 13.35 8.28 -20.70
CA ALA A 317 12.24 8.93 -21.38
C ALA A 317 11.88 10.30 -20.78
N SER A 318 11.94 10.41 -19.45
CA SER A 318 11.68 11.66 -18.72
C SER A 318 12.73 12.73 -19.01
N SER A 319 14.02 12.35 -19.07
CA SER A 319 15.12 13.25 -19.42
C SER A 319 14.97 13.85 -20.82
N LEU A 320 14.59 13.03 -21.81
CA LEU A 320 14.34 13.48 -23.20
C LEU A 320 13.19 14.50 -23.29
N ARG A 321 12.09 14.30 -22.54
CA ARG A 321 10.97 15.26 -22.50
C ARG A 321 11.38 16.60 -21.91
N SER A 322 12.18 16.61 -20.84
CA SER A 322 12.67 17.84 -20.20
C SER A 322 13.54 18.67 -21.16
N LYS A 323 14.42 18.02 -21.94
CA LYS A 323 15.26 18.67 -22.96
C LYS A 323 14.41 19.28 -24.08
N LYS A 324 13.38 18.55 -24.54
CA LYS A 324 12.46 19.02 -25.58
C LYS A 324 11.63 20.24 -25.13
N MET A 325 11.24 20.31 -23.86
CA MET A 325 10.57 21.49 -23.29
C MET A 325 11.51 22.71 -23.19
N LYS A 326 12.76 22.52 -22.75
CA LYS A 326 13.76 23.60 -22.69
C LYS A 326 14.10 24.17 -24.09
N MET A 327 14.16 23.32 -25.13
CA MET A 327 14.37 23.79 -26.50
C MET A 327 13.18 24.60 -27.04
N LYS A 328 11.93 24.20 -26.73
CA LYS A 328 10.72 24.94 -27.13
C LYS A 328 10.60 26.31 -26.44
N SER A 329 11.02 26.44 -25.19
CA SER A 329 11.02 27.74 -24.49
C SER A 329 12.16 28.66 -24.94
N GLY A 330 13.32 28.10 -25.31
CA GLY A 330 14.45 28.84 -25.88
C GLY A 330 14.20 29.38 -27.30
N SER A 331 13.42 28.65 -28.11
CA SER A 331 13.04 29.07 -29.46
C SER A 331 12.07 30.27 -29.48
N LYS A 332 11.10 30.33 -28.54
CA LYS A 332 10.16 31.46 -28.44
C LYS A 332 10.79 32.80 -27.99
N LYS A 333 12.01 32.80 -27.42
CA LYS A 333 12.72 34.02 -27.02
C LYS A 333 13.57 34.65 -28.14
N LYS A 334 13.79 33.98 -29.28
CA LYS A 334 14.66 34.49 -30.37
C LYS A 334 13.95 35.27 -31.48
N THR A 335 12.62 35.40 -31.47
CA THR A 335 11.84 36.10 -32.53
C THR A 335 11.28 37.47 -32.12
N ARG A 336 11.93 38.16 -31.17
CA ARG A 336 11.66 39.58 -30.86
C ARG A 336 12.95 40.41 -30.87
N LYS A 337 13.59 40.52 -32.04
CA LYS A 337 14.51 41.62 -32.35
C LYS A 337 13.91 42.43 -33.49
N ARG A 338 13.37 43.61 -33.15
CA ARG A 338 12.94 44.66 -34.09
C ARG A 338 14.11 45.05 -35.02
N PRO A 339 13.87 45.37 -36.30
CA PRO A 339 14.89 45.97 -37.14
C PRO A 339 15.10 47.43 -36.72
N LYS A 340 16.34 47.82 -36.43
CA LYS A 340 16.74 49.23 -36.28
C LYS A 340 16.80 49.85 -37.67
N GLY A 341 16.00 50.91 -37.87
CA GLY A 341 16.06 51.74 -39.06
C GLY A 341 17.40 52.46 -39.17
N LYS A 342 17.88 52.55 -40.42
CA LYS A 342 19.01 53.39 -40.84
C LYS A 342 18.61 54.85 -40.68
N HIS A 343 19.42 55.65 -40.00
CA HIS A 343 19.47 57.10 -40.21
C HIS A 343 20.76 57.42 -40.95
N THR A 344 20.59 58.00 -42.13
CA THR A 344 21.61 58.71 -42.91
C THR A 344 21.90 60.07 -42.27
N ALA A 345 23.15 60.49 -42.37
CA ALA A 345 23.64 61.81 -41.97
C ALA A 345 23.41 62.88 -43.05
N SER A 346 23.18 64.13 -42.66
CA SER A 346 23.71 65.34 -43.31
C SER A 346 23.49 66.59 -42.43
N GLU A 347 24.57 67.36 -42.22
CA GLU A 347 24.74 68.84 -42.19
C GLU A 347 23.66 69.70 -41.46
N HIS A 348 23.98 70.63 -40.56
CA HIS A 348 25.08 71.60 -40.46
C HIS A 348 25.62 71.77 -39.04
#